data_AF-A0A6S7I8B0-F1
#
_entry.id   AF-A0A6S7I8B0-F1
#
_cell.length_a   1.000
_cell.length_b   1.000
_cell.length_c   1.000
_cell.angle_alpha   90.00
_cell.angle_beta   90.00
_cell.angle_gamma   90.00
#
_symmetry.space_group_name_H-M   'P 1'
#
loop_
_entity.id
_entity.type
_entity.pdbx_description
1 polymer ?
#
loop_
_entity_poly.entity_id
_entity_poly.type
_entity_poly.pdbx_seq_one_letter_code
_entity_poly.pdbx_strand_id
1 'polypeptide(L)'
;MAARVDLPSMPPFDTHLIGGDDDFKTAVQKLTEYFMPKKNLEYEIYIFRQARQMTDETLDQYHTRLRKFATTCSLPMLIEKLKQIIQSCISTHLWRKALRDSTLTLSALLAEGRSLEVSEKQAKGIEKSLAAIKIDKKLPTEIDDSVNVIQHQ
;
A
#
# COMPACT_ATOMS: atom_id res chain seq x y z
N MET A 1 17.21 -15.22 29.24
CA MET A 1 16.44 -14.67 30.38
C MET A 1 15.04 -14.37 29.86
N ALA A 2 14.14 -15.35 29.92
CA ALA A 2 12.79 -15.21 29.39
C ALA A 2 11.97 -14.36 30.37
N ALA A 3 11.53 -13.18 29.93
CA ALA A 3 10.59 -12.37 30.70
C ALA A 3 9.28 -13.17 30.83
N ARG A 4 9.01 -13.66 32.05
CA ARG A 4 7.65 -14.07 32.43
C ARG A 4 6.77 -12.83 32.26
N VAL A 5 5.90 -12.85 31.26
CA VAL A 5 4.82 -11.87 31.19
C VAL A 5 3.87 -12.25 32.31
N ASP A 6 3.91 -11.53 33.42
CA ASP A 6 2.92 -11.67 34.49
C ASP A 6 1.55 -11.39 33.88
N LEU A 7 0.79 -12.46 33.63
CA LEU A 7 -0.57 -12.36 33.16
C LEU A 7 -1.39 -11.77 34.33
N PRO A 8 -2.15 -10.68 34.14
CA PRO A 8 -2.99 -10.14 35.21
C PRO A 8 -3.89 -11.25 35.74
N SER A 9 -3.89 -11.41 37.07
CA SER A 9 -4.75 -12.36 37.78
C SER A 9 -6.18 -12.25 37.24
N MET A 10 -6.71 -13.39 36.81
CA MET A 10 -8.09 -13.51 36.36
C MET A 10 -9.01 -12.90 37.44
N PRO A 11 -9.87 -11.91 37.09
CA PRO A 11 -10.80 -11.36 38.06
C PRO A 11 -11.73 -12.49 38.52
N PRO A 12 -12.20 -12.47 39.78
CA PRO A 12 -13.12 -13.48 40.27
C PRO A 12 -14.35 -13.51 39.37
N PHE A 13 -14.63 -14.69 38.80
CA PHE A 13 -15.89 -14.94 38.11
C PHE A 13 -16.94 -15.09 39.20
N ASP A 14 -17.81 -14.09 39.37
CA ASP A 14 -18.99 -14.25 40.20
C ASP A 14 -19.78 -15.44 39.67
N THR A 15 -19.77 -16.55 40.41
CA THR A 15 -20.40 -17.84 40.08
C THR A 15 -21.93 -17.80 40.13
N HIS A 16 -22.55 -16.64 39.95
CA HIS A 16 -24.00 -16.42 39.94
C HIS A 16 -24.56 -16.32 38.51
N LEU A 17 -24.01 -17.08 37.56
CA LEU A 17 -24.63 -17.23 36.24
C LEU A 17 -25.68 -18.35 36.32
N ILE A 18 -26.95 -17.97 36.35
CA ILE A 18 -28.10 -18.87 36.42
C ILE A 18 -28.51 -19.25 34.98
N GLY A 19 -27.55 -19.76 34.19
CA GLY A 19 -27.79 -20.40 32.90
C GLY A 19 -28.81 -19.73 31.96
N GLY A 20 -28.80 -18.40 31.83
CA GLY A 20 -29.66 -17.65 30.89
C GLY A 20 -28.90 -17.07 29.67
N ASP A 21 -29.63 -16.60 28.65
CA ASP A 21 -29.04 -15.96 27.46
C ASP A 21 -28.22 -14.69 27.81
N ASP A 22 -28.66 -13.94 28.82
CA ASP A 22 -27.96 -12.76 29.34
C ASP A 22 -26.64 -13.12 30.05
N ASP A 23 -26.59 -14.30 30.67
CA ASP A 23 -25.40 -14.84 31.32
C ASP A 23 -24.36 -15.29 30.28
N PHE A 24 -24.82 -15.90 29.18
CA PHE A 24 -23.95 -16.25 28.06
C PHE A 24 -23.31 -15.00 27.45
N LYS A 25 -24.10 -13.94 27.18
CA LYS A 25 -23.58 -12.68 26.65
C LYS A 25 -22.58 -12.02 27.60
N THR A 26 -22.86 -12.06 28.90
CA THR A 26 -21.98 -11.52 29.95
C THR A 26 -20.68 -12.30 30.07
N ALA A 27 -20.75 -13.64 30.00
CA ALA A 27 -19.57 -14.50 29.98
C ALA A 27 -18.69 -14.23 28.75
N VAL A 28 -19.29 -14.14 27.57
CA VAL A 28 -18.60 -13.77 26.31
C VAL A 28 -17.93 -12.41 26.45
N GLN A 29 -18.60 -11.41 27.02
CA GLN A 29 -18.03 -10.08 27.21
C GLN A 29 -16.83 -10.10 28.19
N LYS A 30 -16.96 -10.75 29.35
CA LYS A 30 -15.86 -10.86 30.34
C LYS A 30 -14.66 -11.63 29.79
N LEU A 31 -14.90 -12.72 29.07
CA LEU A 31 -13.86 -13.49 28.35
C LEU A 31 -13.21 -12.61 27.29
N THR A 32 -14.00 -11.86 26.52
CA THR A 32 -13.50 -10.94 25.50
C THR A 32 -12.64 -9.84 26.12
N GLU A 33 -13.06 -9.20 27.20
CA GLU A 33 -12.28 -8.17 27.89
C GLU A 33 -10.97 -8.71 28.49
N TYR A 34 -11.00 -9.95 29.02
CA TYR A 34 -9.81 -10.57 29.60
C TYR A 34 -8.78 -11.02 28.55
N PHE A 35 -9.26 -11.61 27.44
CA PHE A 35 -8.40 -12.14 26.38
C PHE A 35 -8.11 -11.14 25.26
N MET A 36 -8.85 -10.03 25.16
CA MET A 36 -8.50 -8.97 24.24
C MET A 36 -7.18 -8.36 24.69
N PRO A 37 -6.13 -8.38 23.83
CA PRO A 37 -4.95 -7.59 24.13
C PRO A 37 -5.39 -6.15 24.33
N LYS A 38 -4.93 -5.50 25.42
CA LYS A 38 -5.15 -4.07 25.64
C LYS A 38 -4.56 -3.33 24.44
N LYS A 39 -5.39 -3.05 23.44
CA LYS A 39 -4.98 -2.35 22.22
C LYS A 39 -4.60 -0.94 22.65
N ASN A 40 -3.32 -0.62 22.56
CA ASN A 40 -2.87 0.74 22.76
C ASN A 40 -3.28 1.53 21.52
N LEU A 41 -4.33 2.34 21.66
CA LEU A 41 -4.84 3.18 20.59
C LEU A 41 -3.74 4.07 19.99
N GLU A 42 -2.87 4.61 20.83
CA GLU A 42 -1.77 5.48 20.40
C GLU A 42 -0.76 4.72 19.54
N TYR A 43 -0.52 3.45 19.86
CA TYR A 43 0.34 2.58 19.05
C TYR A 43 -0.30 2.26 17.68
N GLU A 44 -1.60 1.97 17.64
CA GLU A 44 -2.31 1.75 16.38
C GLU A 44 -2.29 2.99 15.49
N ILE A 45 -2.52 4.18 16.07
CA ILE A 45 -2.40 5.46 15.38
C ILE A 45 -0.97 5.65 14.86
N TYR A 46 0.04 5.35 15.68
CA TYR A 46 1.44 5.41 15.26
C TYR A 46 1.70 4.51 14.04
N ILE A 47 1.26 3.25 14.06
CA ILE A 47 1.40 2.33 12.91
C ILE A 47 0.68 2.87 11.66
N PHE A 48 -0.53 3.41 11.82
CA PHE A 48 -1.25 4.05 10.72
C PHE A 48 -0.46 5.22 10.11
N ARG A 49 0.11 6.09 10.95
CA ARG A 49 0.89 7.27 10.51
C ARG A 49 2.20 6.89 9.85
N GLN A 50 2.81 5.77 10.25
CA GLN A 50 4.04 5.26 9.67
C GLN A 50 3.84 4.50 8.36
N ALA A 51 2.60 4.15 8.01
CA ALA A 51 2.31 3.50 6.74
C ALA A 51 2.78 4.38 5.56
N ARG A 52 3.55 3.76 4.66
CA ARG A 52 3.96 4.32 3.35
C ARG A 52 3.57 3.33 2.26
N GLN A 53 3.27 3.81 1.05
CA GLN A 53 3.04 2.91 -0.10
C GLN A 53 4.35 2.16 -0.41
N MET A 54 4.26 0.85 -0.64
CA MET A 54 5.42 0.03 -1.02
C MET A 54 5.65 0.09 -2.54
N THR A 55 6.89 -0.12 -3.00
CA THR A 55 7.28 0.02 -4.41
C THR A 55 6.59 -0.96 -5.35
N ASP A 56 6.17 -2.10 -4.82
CA ASP A 56 5.47 -3.18 -5.49
C ASP A 56 3.95 -3.15 -5.26
N GLU A 57 3.45 -2.14 -4.54
CA GLU A 57 2.05 -2.00 -4.15
C GLU A 57 1.32 -0.96 -5.01
N THR A 58 0.16 -1.32 -5.55
CA THR A 58 -0.71 -0.35 -6.26
C THR A 58 -1.37 0.60 -5.27
N LEU A 59 -1.84 1.74 -5.76
CA LEU A 59 -2.52 2.72 -4.92
C LEU A 59 -3.78 2.14 -4.25
N ASP A 60 -4.51 1.27 -4.95
CA ASP A 60 -5.71 0.63 -4.40
C ASP A 60 -5.37 -0.42 -3.32
N GLN A 61 -4.27 -1.15 -3.48
CA GLN A 61 -3.77 -2.06 -2.43
C GLN A 61 -3.34 -1.26 -1.20
N TYR A 62 -2.63 -0.15 -1.41
CA TYR A 62 -2.22 0.74 -0.33
C TYR A 62 -3.42 1.32 0.42
N HIS A 63 -4.41 1.84 -0.30
CA HIS A 63 -5.65 2.34 0.28
C HIS A 63 -6.41 1.26 1.06
N THR A 64 -6.43 0.02 0.56
CA THR A 64 -7.04 -1.12 1.25
C THR A 64 -6.32 -1.43 2.57
N ARG A 65 -4.99 -1.36 2.59
CA ARG A 65 -4.19 -1.54 3.82
C ARG A 65 -4.43 -0.42 4.83
N LEU A 66 -4.49 0.84 4.38
CA LEU A 66 -4.87 1.97 5.23
C LEU A 66 -6.27 1.82 5.82
N ARG A 67 -7.22 1.25 5.04
CA ARG A 67 -8.56 0.93 5.56
C ARG A 67 -8.51 -0.06 6.70
N LYS A 68 -7.67 -1.10 6.63
CA LYS A 68 -7.50 -2.09 7.70
C LYS A 68 -6.93 -1.45 8.97
N PHE A 69 -5.86 -0.66 8.87
CA PHE A 69 -5.31 0.07 10.02
C PHE A 69 -6.33 1.05 10.63
N ALA A 70 -7.10 1.75 9.79
CA ALA A 70 -8.13 2.64 10.30
C ALA A 70 -9.25 1.92 11.10
N THR A 71 -9.50 0.62 10.87
CA THR A 71 -10.47 -0.13 11.68
C THR A 71 -10.01 -0.36 13.13
N THR A 72 -8.70 -0.33 13.39
CA THR A 72 -8.15 -0.48 14.74
C THR A 72 -7.98 0.87 15.46
N CYS A 73 -7.97 2.00 14.72
CA CYS A 73 -7.60 3.31 15.24
C CYS A 73 -8.77 4.22 15.69
N SER A 74 -10.04 3.84 15.57
CA SER A 74 -11.21 4.68 15.91
C SER A 74 -11.22 6.12 15.31
N LEU A 75 -10.42 6.38 14.27
CA LEU A 75 -10.24 7.70 13.67
C LEU A 75 -11.35 8.04 12.65
N PRO A 76 -11.65 9.34 12.40
CA PRO A 76 -12.48 9.77 11.29
C PRO A 76 -11.88 9.29 9.96
N MET A 77 -12.46 8.24 9.40
CA MET A 77 -11.76 7.39 8.43
C MET A 77 -11.46 8.05 7.09
N LEU A 78 -12.22 9.05 6.65
CA LEU A 78 -12.12 9.57 5.28
C LEU A 78 -11.01 10.64 5.14
N ILE A 79 -11.04 11.65 6.00
CA ILE A 79 -10.10 12.78 5.96
C ILE A 79 -8.68 12.31 6.27
N GLU A 80 -8.54 11.42 7.26
CA GLU A 80 -7.21 10.94 7.68
C GLU A 80 -6.58 10.00 6.64
N LYS A 81 -7.36 9.21 5.91
CA LYS A 81 -6.85 8.40 4.78
C LYS A 81 -6.39 9.28 3.62
N LEU A 82 -7.15 10.32 3.28
CA LEU A 82 -6.77 11.24 2.21
C LEU A 82 -5.45 11.94 2.55
N LYS A 83 -5.33 12.51 3.76
CA LYS A 83 -4.07 13.11 4.25
C LYS A 83 -2.91 12.13 4.21
N GLN A 84 -3.13 10.90 4.67
CA GLN A 84 -2.10 9.87 4.66
C GLN A 84 -1.62 9.59 3.24
N ILE A 85 -2.52 9.33 2.29
CA ILE A 85 -2.16 9.07 0.88
C ILE A 85 -1.38 10.24 0.28
N ILE A 86 -1.78 11.50 0.55
CA ILE A 86 -1.07 12.69 0.06
C ILE A 86 0.38 12.74 0.61
N GLN A 87 0.59 12.39 1.88
CA GLN A 87 1.91 12.46 2.52
C GLN A 87 2.84 11.29 2.19
N SER A 88 2.32 10.18 1.67
CA SER A 88 3.04 8.90 1.68
C SER A 88 2.88 8.02 0.43
N CYS A 89 2.17 8.50 -0.58
CA CYS A 89 2.13 7.88 -1.90
C CYS A 89 3.47 8.06 -2.61
N ILE A 90 3.86 7.07 -3.42
CA ILE A 90 5.09 7.10 -4.22
C ILE A 90 4.98 8.10 -5.38
N SER A 91 3.79 8.20 -5.99
CA SER A 91 3.61 8.99 -7.20
C SER A 91 3.74 10.48 -6.92
N THR A 92 4.81 11.08 -7.44
CA THR A 92 5.02 12.53 -7.24
C THR A 92 3.97 13.40 -7.92
N HIS A 93 3.31 12.87 -8.94
CA HIS A 93 2.23 13.54 -9.65
C HIS A 93 0.96 13.63 -8.78
N LEU A 94 0.60 12.55 -8.09
CA LEU A 94 -0.63 12.47 -7.29
C LEU A 94 -0.61 13.44 -6.11
N TRP A 95 0.45 13.48 -5.30
CA TRP A 95 0.47 14.39 -4.16
C TRP A 95 0.56 15.86 -4.59
N ARG A 96 1.28 16.19 -5.67
CA ARG A 96 1.27 17.56 -6.24
C ARG A 96 -0.10 17.98 -6.75
N LYS A 97 -0.88 17.08 -7.35
CA LYS A 97 -2.27 17.35 -7.74
C LYS A 97 -3.14 17.60 -6.52
N ALA A 98 -3.05 16.73 -5.52
CA ALA A 98 -3.82 16.85 -4.29
C ALA A 98 -3.49 18.11 -3.46
N LEU A 99 -2.23 18.56 -3.46
CA LEU A 99 -1.85 19.81 -2.80
C LEU A 99 -2.35 21.07 -3.52
N ARG A 100 -2.60 20.99 -4.84
CA ARG A 100 -3.13 22.11 -5.64
C ARG A 100 -4.65 22.23 -5.55
N ASP A 101 -5.34 21.10 -5.43
CA ASP A 101 -6.80 21.03 -5.40
C ASP A 101 -7.31 20.76 -3.98
N SER A 102 -7.72 21.81 -3.29
CA SER A 102 -8.28 21.73 -1.94
C SER A 102 -9.64 21.04 -1.86
N THR A 103 -10.31 20.84 -3.00
CA THR A 103 -11.63 20.18 -3.10
C THR A 103 -11.53 18.71 -3.48
N LEU A 104 -10.31 18.20 -3.68
CA LEU A 104 -10.09 16.86 -4.18
C LEU A 104 -10.60 15.81 -3.18
N THR A 105 -11.44 14.91 -3.69
CA THR A 105 -11.97 13.80 -2.91
C THR A 105 -11.07 12.57 -3.01
N LEU A 106 -11.15 11.69 -1.99
CA LEU A 106 -10.43 10.43 -2.00
C LEU A 106 -10.76 9.56 -3.22
N SER A 107 -12.03 9.52 -3.64
CA SER A 107 -12.46 8.75 -4.82
C SER A 107 -11.84 9.28 -6.12
N ALA A 108 -11.81 10.60 -6.29
CA ALA A 108 -11.18 11.24 -7.46
C ALA A 108 -9.67 10.99 -7.49
N LEU A 109 -8.99 11.09 -6.34
CA LEU A 109 -7.56 10.80 -6.24
C LEU A 109 -7.23 9.35 -6.59
N LEU A 110 -8.05 8.39 -6.11
CA LEU A 110 -7.88 6.97 -6.45
C LEU A 110 -8.15 6.71 -7.94
N ALA A 111 -9.14 7.37 -8.54
CA ALA A 111 -9.42 7.25 -9.97
C ALA A 111 -8.26 7.76 -10.84
N GLU A 112 -7.67 8.91 -10.46
CA GLU A 112 -6.46 9.42 -11.08
C GLU A 112 -5.30 8.43 -10.96
N GLY A 113 -5.07 7.88 -9.76
CA GLY A 113 -3.99 6.94 -9.52
C GLY A 113 -4.10 5.69 -10.39
N ARG A 114 -5.29 5.11 -10.51
CA ARG A 114 -5.55 4.00 -11.44
C ARG A 114 -5.22 4.37 -12.89
N SER A 115 -5.64 5.57 -13.33
CA SER A 115 -5.36 6.04 -14.69
C SER A 115 -3.86 6.17 -14.96
N LEU A 116 -3.10 6.70 -14.00
CA LEU A 116 -1.65 6.82 -14.09
C LEU A 116 -0.97 5.45 -14.13
N GLU A 117 -1.33 4.53 -13.24
CA GLU A 117 -0.75 3.17 -13.21
C GLU A 117 -0.97 2.43 -14.53
N VAL A 118 -2.18 2.55 -15.11
CA VAL A 118 -2.51 1.97 -16.42
C VAL A 118 -1.68 2.64 -17.52
N SER A 119 -1.63 3.97 -17.54
CA SER A 119 -0.90 4.74 -18.56
C SER A 119 0.60 4.45 -18.53
N GLU A 120 1.20 4.36 -17.34
CA GLU A 120 2.62 4.00 -17.17
C GLU A 120 2.90 2.57 -17.64
N LYS A 121 2.00 1.62 -17.34
CA LYS A 121 2.13 0.24 -17.81
C LYS A 121 2.05 0.16 -19.34
N GLN A 122 1.14 0.91 -19.94
CA GLN A 122 0.99 0.98 -21.40
C GLN A 122 2.19 1.66 -22.05
N ALA A 123 2.66 2.79 -21.51
CA ALA A 123 3.84 3.52 -21.99
C ALA A 123 5.09 2.64 -21.98
N LYS A 124 5.35 1.92 -20.87
CA LYS A 124 6.46 0.95 -20.79
C LYS A 124 6.38 -0.13 -21.86
N GLY A 125 5.16 -0.57 -22.22
CA GLY A 125 4.94 -1.52 -23.30
C GLY A 125 5.34 -0.96 -24.68
N ILE A 126 4.96 0.29 -24.95
CA ILE A 126 5.31 1.00 -26.19
C ILE A 126 6.83 1.26 -26.27
N GLU A 127 7.44 1.72 -25.18
CA GLU A 127 8.89 1.97 -25.12
C GLU A 127 9.67 0.69 -25.40
N LYS A 128 9.24 -0.43 -24.81
CA LYS A 128 9.85 -1.75 -25.05
C LYS A 128 9.70 -2.20 -26.51
N SER A 129 8.54 -1.99 -27.13
CA SER A 129 8.35 -2.36 -28.55
C SER A 129 9.17 -1.49 -29.49
N LEU A 130 9.25 -0.17 -29.23
CA LEU A 130 10.10 0.75 -29.98
C LEU A 130 11.59 0.42 -29.85
N ALA A 131 12.03 -0.03 -28.67
CA ALA A 131 13.41 -0.47 -28.45
C ALA A 131 13.74 -1.73 -29.27
N ALA A 132 12.82 -2.70 -29.35
CA ALA A 132 13.01 -3.91 -30.15
C ALA A 132 13.15 -3.61 -31.65
N ILE A 133 12.32 -2.71 -32.19
CA ILE A 133 12.37 -2.29 -33.61
C ILE A 133 13.72 -1.65 -33.99
N LYS A 134 14.39 -0.97 -33.04
CA LYS A 134 15.70 -0.35 -33.28
C LYS A 134 16.83 -1.36 -33.38
N ILE A 135 16.70 -2.54 -32.76
CA ILE A 135 17.72 -3.59 -32.77
C ILE A 135 17.70 -4.34 -34.12
N ASP A 136 16.50 -4.61 -34.67
CA ASP A 136 16.35 -5.36 -35.92
C ASP A 136 16.76 -4.59 -37.19
N LYS A 137 16.88 -3.25 -37.13
CA LYS A 137 17.27 -2.43 -38.29
C LYS A 137 18.78 -2.32 -38.53
N LYS A 138 19.63 -3.02 -37.77
CA LYS A 138 21.09 -3.05 -37.98
C LYS A 138 21.46 -4.31 -38.79
N LEU A 139 21.31 -4.25 -40.12
CA LEU A 139 21.78 -5.30 -41.06
C LEU A 139 23.27 -5.05 -41.43
N PRO A 140 24.08 -6.09 -41.74
CA PRO A 140 25.54 -6.05 -41.63
C PRO A 140 26.24 -5.17 -42.67
N THR A 141 27.19 -4.36 -42.21
CA THR A 141 28.32 -3.87 -43.00
C THR A 141 29.32 -5.00 -43.17
N GLU A 142 29.37 -5.62 -44.34
CA GLU A 142 30.57 -6.24 -44.91
C GLU A 142 30.29 -6.58 -46.37
N ILE A 143 30.78 -5.74 -47.28
CA ILE A 143 31.22 -6.20 -48.61
C ILE A 143 32.74 -6.05 -48.55
N ASP A 144 33.39 -7.18 -48.31
CA ASP A 144 34.78 -7.41 -48.70
C ASP A 144 34.82 -7.37 -50.23
N ASP A 145 35.47 -6.35 -50.77
CA ASP A 145 36.00 -6.41 -52.13
C ASP A 145 37.43 -5.89 -52.10
N SER A 146 38.31 -6.83 -51.80
CA SER A 146 39.65 -6.92 -52.32
C SER A 146 39.75 -6.45 -53.79
N VAL A 147 40.05 -5.17 -54.03
CA VAL A 147 40.62 -4.70 -55.30
C VAL A 147 41.90 -3.93 -55.00
N ASN A 148 42.97 -4.69 -54.86
CA ASN A 148 44.33 -4.18 -54.77
C ASN A 148 44.87 -3.93 -56.18
N VAL A 149 45.22 -2.67 -56.44
CA VAL A 149 46.38 -2.19 -57.23
C VAL A 149 46.49 -2.69 -58.67
N ILE A 150 46.27 -1.78 -59.63
CA ILE A 150 47.29 -1.42 -60.64
C ILE A 150 47.16 0.07 -60.98
N GLN A 151 48.03 0.90 -60.39
CA GLN A 151 48.56 2.11 -61.03
C GLN A 151 50.06 1.86 -61.20
N HIS A 152 50.57 1.88 -62.45
CA HIS A 152 51.66 2.77 -62.86
C HIS A 152 52.12 2.49 -64.29
N GLN A 153 52.27 3.61 -65.02
CA GLN A 153 53.07 3.89 -66.23
C GLN A 153 52.57 3.40 -67.59
#